data_AF-A0A4U9HPP8-F1
#
_entry.id   AF-A0A4U9HPP8-F1
#
_cell.length_a   1.000
_cell.length_b   1.000
_cell.length_c   1.000
_cell.angle_alpha   90.00
_cell.angle_beta   90.00
_cell.angle_gamma   90.00
#
_symmetry.space_group_name_H-M   'P 1'
#
loop_
_entity.id
_entity.type
_entity.pdbx_description
1 polymer ?
#
loop_
_entity_poly.entity_id
_entity_poly.type
_entity_poly.pdbx_seq_one_letter_code
_entity_poly.pdbx_strand_id
1 'polypeptide(L)'
;MKSGSPSPVYPHSAETLKSGMILQIDIIPSVPGYTGVSAEESIALADAALQSNIQTAYPALWARIVTRRTYIREVLKIKLADEVIPLSNTVAYLRPFLLAKENAFTC
;
A
#
# COMPACT_ATOMS: atom_id res chain seq x y z
N MET A 1 28.41 -1.42 -5.75
CA MET A 1 27.93 -2.62 -5.02
C MET A 1 26.44 -2.41 -4.81
N LYS A 2 25.57 -3.21 -5.44
CA LYS A 2 24.12 -3.18 -5.18
C LYS A 2 23.88 -3.75 -3.78
N SER A 3 23.99 -2.93 -2.74
CA SER A 3 23.36 -3.21 -1.45
C SER A 3 22.01 -2.52 -1.49
N GLY A 4 20.93 -3.22 -1.80
CA GLY A 4 19.64 -2.52 -1.78
C GLY A 4 18.50 -3.33 -2.33
N SER A 5 17.42 -3.33 -1.55
CA SER A 5 16.06 -3.78 -1.82
C SER A 5 15.68 -3.99 -3.30
N PRO A 6 14.94 -5.07 -3.65
CA PRO A 6 14.45 -5.36 -5.02
C PRO A 6 13.37 -4.40 -5.52
N SER A 7 13.30 -3.17 -4.99
CA SER A 7 12.31 -2.16 -5.35
C SER A 7 12.49 -1.66 -6.79
N PRO A 8 11.42 -1.62 -7.62
CA PRO A 8 11.46 -0.96 -8.92
C PRO A 8 11.36 0.58 -8.82
N VAL A 9 11.25 1.12 -7.60
CA VAL A 9 11.13 2.55 -7.33
C VAL A 9 12.36 3.04 -6.57
N TYR A 10 13.15 3.89 -7.22
CA TYR A 10 14.35 4.54 -6.69
C TYR A 10 14.61 5.86 -7.44
N PRO A 11 15.48 6.76 -6.93
CA PRO A 11 15.77 8.02 -7.62
C PRO A 11 16.23 7.77 -9.06
N HIS A 12 15.53 8.37 -10.03
CA HIS A 12 15.76 8.18 -11.47
C HIS A 12 15.54 6.74 -11.98
N SER A 13 14.61 5.98 -11.38
CA SER A 13 14.13 4.71 -11.94
C SER A 13 13.73 4.85 -13.41
N ALA A 14 14.18 3.91 -14.24
CA ALA A 14 13.87 3.85 -15.68
C ALA A 14 12.72 2.87 -15.97
N GLU A 15 12.33 2.10 -14.96
CA GLU A 15 11.28 1.11 -14.98
C GLU A 15 9.92 1.77 -15.21
N THR A 16 9.19 1.26 -16.20
CA THR A 16 7.81 1.69 -16.44
C THR A 16 6.85 0.76 -15.73
N LEU A 17 6.07 1.32 -14.81
CA LEU A 17 4.96 0.61 -14.17
C LEU A 17 3.78 0.51 -15.15
N LYS A 18 3.13 -0.65 -15.19
CA LYS A 18 2.08 -0.97 -16.17
C LYS A 18 0.81 -1.47 -15.48
N SER A 19 -0.32 -1.22 -16.12
CA SER A 19 -1.59 -1.85 -15.80
C SER A 19 -1.45 -3.37 -15.75
N GLY A 20 -2.10 -4.01 -14.77
CA GLY A 20 -1.99 -5.44 -14.47
C GLY A 20 -0.87 -5.82 -13.50
N MET A 21 0.05 -4.90 -13.17
CA MET A 21 1.07 -5.16 -12.15
C MET A 21 0.47 -5.15 -10.74
N ILE A 22 0.94 -6.05 -9.89
CA ILE A 22 0.72 -6.04 -8.44
C ILE A 22 2.05 -5.65 -7.78
N LEU A 23 1.99 -4.68 -6.87
CA LEU A 23 3.15 -4.17 -6.15
C LEU A 23 2.93 -4.35 -4.66
N GLN A 24 3.99 -4.73 -3.97
CA GLN A 24 4.03 -4.74 -2.51
C GLN A 24 4.57 -3.40 -2.02
N ILE A 25 3.77 -2.72 -1.22
CA ILE A 25 4.21 -1.66 -0.33
C ILE A 25 4.93 -2.35 0.82
N ASP A 26 6.18 -1.96 1.06
CA ASP A 26 7.01 -2.43 2.17
C ASP A 26 7.69 -1.22 2.79
N ILE A 27 7.02 -0.60 3.76
CA ILE A 27 7.49 0.59 4.44
C ILE A 27 7.92 0.18 5.85
N ILE A 28 9.18 0.46 6.18
CA ILE A 28 9.75 0.22 7.51
C ILE A 28 10.13 1.57 8.13
N PRO A 29 9.24 2.21 8.91
CA PRO A 29 9.60 3.40 9.66
C PRO A 29 10.66 3.08 10.71
N SER A 30 11.71 3.90 10.77
CA SER A 30 12.76 3.80 11.77
C SER A 30 12.88 5.11 12.53
N VAL A 31 12.67 5.04 13.85
CA VAL A 31 12.79 6.18 14.77
C VAL A 31 13.79 5.79 15.87
N PRO A 32 14.84 6.59 16.11
CA PRO A 32 15.81 6.30 17.17
C PRO A 32 15.14 6.04 18.52
N GLY A 33 15.54 4.96 19.21
CA GLY A 33 15.00 4.57 20.51
C GLY A 33 13.80 3.61 20.45
N TYR A 34 13.20 3.41 19.28
CA TYR A 34 12.10 2.45 19.05
C TYR A 34 12.56 1.26 18.20
N THR A 35 11.90 0.12 18.38
CA THR A 35 12.06 -1.02 17.48
C THR A 35 11.41 -0.69 16.14
N GLY A 36 11.99 -1.17 15.03
CA GLY A 36 11.38 -1.01 13.71
C GLY A 36 9.99 -1.67 13.66
N VAL A 37 9.07 -1.04 12.93
CA VAL A 37 7.75 -1.60 12.59
C VAL A 37 7.62 -1.65 11.08
N SER A 38 6.82 -2.58 10.57
CA SER A 38 6.49 -2.67 9.16
C SER A 38 5.06 -2.23 8.90
N ALA A 39 4.85 -1.52 7.80
CA ALA A 39 3.57 -1.31 7.16
C ALA A 39 3.66 -1.90 5.74
N GLU A 40 3.17 -3.13 5.61
CA GLU A 40 3.24 -3.91 4.39
C GLU A 40 1.85 -4.14 3.81
N GLU A 41 1.70 -3.91 2.50
CA GLU A 41 0.43 -4.16 1.83
C GLU A 41 0.53 -4.30 0.32
N SER A 42 -0.40 -5.02 -0.31
CA SER A 42 -0.48 -5.13 -1.76
C SER A 42 -1.43 -4.10 -2.41
N ILE A 43 -0.95 -3.48 -3.48
CA ILE A 43 -1.75 -2.68 -4.41
C ILE A 43 -1.64 -3.27 -5.82
N ALA A 44 -2.64 -3.03 -6.65
CA ALA A 44 -2.53 -3.27 -8.08
C ALA A 44 -2.59 -1.96 -8.86
N LEU A 45 -1.96 -1.98 -10.03
CA LEU A 45 -2.12 -0.95 -11.04
C LEU A 45 -3.15 -1.42 -12.05
N ALA A 46 -4.19 -0.64 -12.26
CA ALA A 46 -5.24 -0.92 -13.21
C ALA A 46 -5.61 0.37 -13.95
N ASP A 47 -5.37 0.41 -15.24
CA ASP A 47 -5.91 1.49 -16.09
C ASP A 47 -7.46 1.43 -16.14
N ALA A 48 -8.05 2.43 -16.81
CA ALA A 48 -9.51 2.54 -16.92
C ALA A 48 -10.17 1.30 -17.57
N ALA A 49 -9.52 0.66 -18.54
CA ALA A 49 -10.06 -0.52 -19.21
C ALA A 49 -10.06 -1.73 -18.25
N LEU A 50 -8.96 -1.96 -17.53
CA LEU A 50 -8.88 -3.03 -16.54
C LEU A 50 -9.83 -2.77 -15.36
N GLN A 51 -9.99 -1.53 -14.91
CA GLN A 51 -10.97 -1.15 -13.90
C GLN A 51 -12.41 -1.50 -14.35
N SER A 52 -12.78 -1.15 -15.58
CA SER A 52 -14.10 -1.48 -16.16
C SER A 52 -14.34 -3.00 -16.22
N ASN A 53 -13.32 -3.76 -16.63
CA ASN A 53 -13.39 -5.23 -16.66
C ASN A 53 -13.58 -5.83 -15.26
N ILE A 54 -12.84 -5.34 -14.26
CA ILE A 54 -12.98 -5.77 -12.85
C ILE A 54 -14.38 -5.41 -12.33
N GLN A 55 -14.87 -4.20 -12.60
CA GLN A 55 -16.19 -3.75 -12.17
C GLN A 55 -17.30 -4.65 -12.74
N THR A 56 -17.20 -5.02 -14.02
CA THR A 56 -18.19 -5.87 -14.70
C THR A 56 -18.13 -7.31 -14.21
N ALA A 57 -16.93 -7.90 -14.13
CA ALA A 57 -16.77 -9.30 -13.76
C ALA A 57 -16.91 -9.56 -12.25
N TYR A 58 -16.51 -8.59 -11.42
CA TYR A 58 -16.43 -8.73 -9.95
C TYR A 58 -16.97 -7.49 -9.22
N PRO A 59 -18.27 -7.17 -9.34
CA PRO A 59 -18.84 -5.93 -8.81
C PRO A 59 -18.69 -5.77 -7.29
N ALA A 60 -18.77 -6.87 -6.53
CA ALA A 60 -18.57 -6.83 -5.08
C ALA A 60 -17.11 -6.53 -4.68
N LEU A 61 -16.14 -6.99 -5.47
CA LEU A 61 -14.72 -6.63 -5.27
C LEU A 61 -14.52 -5.15 -5.60
N TRP A 62 -15.09 -4.68 -6.70
CA TRP A 62 -15.01 -3.29 -7.11
C TRP A 62 -15.58 -2.34 -6.05
N ALA A 63 -16.74 -2.66 -5.46
CA ALA A 63 -17.32 -1.88 -4.37
C ALA A 63 -16.36 -1.73 -3.17
N ARG A 64 -15.63 -2.79 -2.81
CA ARG A 64 -14.60 -2.74 -1.75
C ARG A 64 -13.44 -1.84 -2.16
N ILE A 65 -12.95 -1.96 -3.40
CA ILE A 65 -11.86 -1.13 -3.94
C ILE A 65 -12.24 0.36 -3.88
N VAL A 66 -13.44 0.72 -4.36
CA VAL A 66 -13.94 2.09 -4.33
C VAL A 66 -14.01 2.61 -2.90
N THR A 67 -14.63 1.86 -1.99
CA THR A 67 -14.75 2.23 -0.57
C THR A 67 -13.38 2.53 0.05
N ARG A 68 -12.39 1.68 -0.22
CA ARG A 68 -11.02 1.86 0.30
C ARG A 68 -10.33 3.06 -0.31
N ARG A 69 -10.45 3.29 -1.63
CA ARG A 69 -9.90 4.47 -2.31
C ARG A 69 -10.48 5.76 -1.72
N THR A 70 -11.79 5.80 -1.50
CA THR A 70 -12.47 6.93 -0.85
C THR A 70 -11.92 7.14 0.56
N TYR A 71 -11.79 6.09 1.38
CA TYR A 71 -11.23 6.22 2.72
C TYR A 71 -9.79 6.79 2.71
N ILE A 72 -8.91 6.26 1.85
CA ILE A 72 -7.52 6.72 1.74
C ILE A 72 -7.44 8.20 1.34
N ARG A 73 -8.27 8.64 0.39
CA ARG A 73 -8.28 10.04 -0.08
C ARG A 73 -8.97 10.98 0.91
N GLU A 74 -10.13 10.61 1.40
CA GLU A 74 -11.00 11.51 2.16
C GLU A 74 -10.72 11.51 3.66
N VAL A 75 -10.32 10.38 4.23
CA VAL A 75 -10.03 10.27 5.66
C VAL A 75 -8.54 10.40 5.93
N LEU A 76 -7.71 9.60 5.26
CA LEU A 76 -6.26 9.63 5.46
C LEU A 76 -5.57 10.80 4.76
N LYS A 77 -6.28 11.49 3.85
CA LYS A 77 -5.76 12.62 3.05
C LYS A 77 -4.51 12.28 2.23
N ILE A 78 -4.37 11.02 1.82
CA ILE A 78 -3.28 10.55 0.95
C ILE A 78 -3.69 10.76 -0.50
N LYS A 79 -2.85 11.47 -1.26
CA LYS A 79 -3.03 11.60 -2.71
C LYS A 79 -2.77 10.25 -3.39
N LEU A 80 -3.84 9.59 -3.79
CA LEU A 80 -3.80 8.30 -4.48
C LEU A 80 -4.16 8.51 -5.95
N ALA A 81 -3.31 8.08 -6.89
CA ALA A 81 -3.62 8.10 -8.32
C ALA A 81 -4.80 7.16 -8.64
N ASP A 82 -5.50 7.39 -9.76
CA ASP A 82 -6.74 6.65 -10.05
C ASP A 82 -6.52 5.21 -10.46
N GLU A 83 -5.36 4.95 -11.06
CA GLU A 83 -4.88 3.64 -11.48
C GLU A 83 -4.39 2.77 -10.33
N VAL A 84 -4.17 3.33 -9.13
CA VAL A 84 -3.75 2.57 -7.96
C VAL A 84 -4.97 2.05 -7.22
N ILE A 85 -5.16 0.73 -7.24
CA ILE A 85 -6.28 0.07 -6.56
C ILE A 85 -5.79 -0.73 -5.33
N PRO A 86 -6.33 -0.45 -4.12
CA PRO A 86 -5.99 -1.17 -2.89
C PRO A 86 -6.65 -2.56 -2.84
N LEU A 87 -5.87 -3.59 -2.54
CA LEU A 87 -6.36 -4.97 -2.49
C LEU A 87 -6.80 -5.40 -1.07
N SER A 88 -6.35 -4.69 -0.03
CA SER A 88 -6.79 -4.88 1.36
C SER A 88 -7.39 -3.61 2.00
N ASN A 89 -7.88 -3.75 3.23
CA ASN A 89 -8.33 -2.65 4.09
C ASN A 89 -7.20 -2.04 4.95
N THR A 90 -5.98 -2.56 4.88
CA THR A 90 -4.82 -2.15 5.69
C THR A 90 -3.78 -1.34 4.91
N VAL A 91 -4.07 -0.94 3.66
CA VAL A 91 -3.21 0.01 2.93
C VAL A 91 -3.07 1.30 3.74
N ALA A 92 -1.83 1.76 3.92
CA ALA A 92 -1.46 2.93 4.73
C ALA A 92 -1.78 2.81 6.24
N TYR A 93 -1.91 1.59 6.75
CA TYR A 93 -2.09 1.34 8.17
C TYR A 93 -0.78 1.00 8.86
N LEU A 94 -0.47 1.72 9.93
CA LEU A 94 0.64 1.42 10.84
C LEU A 94 0.08 1.29 12.26
N ARG A 95 0.59 0.32 13.04
CA ARG A 95 0.22 0.14 14.45
C ARG A 95 1.31 0.70 15.39
N PRO A 96 1.28 2.00 15.72
CA PRO A 96 2.28 2.59 16.61
C PRO A 96 2.19 2.06 18.05
N PHE A 97 1.06 1.49 18.49
CA PHE A 97 0.92 0.95 19.85
C PHE A 97 1.90 -0.20 20.16
N LEU A 98 2.33 -0.97 19.15
CA LEU A 98 3.36 -2.01 19.32
C LEU A 98 4.76 -1.44 19.59
N LEU A 99 4.94 -0.11 19.51
CA LEU A 99 6.18 0.60 19.84
C LEU A 99 6.25 1.02 21.32
N ALA A 100 5.14 0.93 22.07
CA ALA A 100 5.10 1.29 23.48
C ALA A 100 5.71 0.16 24.33
N LYS A 101 7.00 0.26 24.64
CA LYS A 101 7.77 -0.79 25.34
C LYS A 101 7.14 -1.25 26.66
N GLU A 102 6.48 -0.36 27.39
CA GLU A 102 5.83 -0.68 28.67
C GLU A 102 4.47 -1.36 28.53
N ASN A 103 3.88 -1.34 27.34
CA ASN A 103 2.56 -1.92 27.04
C ASN A 103 2.64 -3.11 26.07
N ALA A 104 3.84 -3.42 25.55
CA ALA A 104 4.08 -4.60 24.74
C ALA A 104 4.11 -5.83 25.66
N PHE A 105 3.41 -6.91 25.27
CA PHE A 105 3.36 -8.15 26.04
C PHE A 105 4.77 -8.59 26.45
N THR A 106 5.04 -8.61 27.76
CA THR A 106 6.28 -9.14 28.34
C THR A 106 6.08 -10.63 28.63
N CYS A 107 7.08 -11.46 28.31
CA CYS A 107 7.13 -12.84 28.77
C CYS A 107 7.33 -12.91 30.28
#